data_AF-A0A7J2Y3P5-F1
#
_entry.id   AF-A0A7J2Y3P5-F1
#
_cell.length_a   1.000
_cell.length_b   1.000
_cell.length_c   1.000
_cell.angle_alpha   90.00
_cell.angle_beta   90.00
_cell.angle_gamma   90.00
#
_symmetry.space_group_name_H-M   'P 1'
#
loop_
_entity.id
_entity.type
_entity.pdbx_description
1 polymer ?
#
loop_
_entity_poly.entity_id
_entity_poly.type
_entity_poly.pdbx_seq_one_letter_code
_entity_poly.pdbx_strand_id
1 'polypeptide(L)'
;MRPGTPLSLTTEDRILLYLSDFRNLEDRFTLPLSVTQKSIAYAAGVQRKHLSRYLDEMVREGFLTETKAHIEGEKQRMLAYYLAPRGWERAVAIKRSLAAIRVPVRDRGQIRSMTLEEIDRATSVHLTFSDIVREAMNVEVLDLEYLNGIDERRKKAMDERLQRLEDYARALMIAWKDGRVSATERLLIEQLREHLGVSREEHERIESEVMEEVLANREGIYRAVAEEAIDDGPITDDERELLEALRKKLGLSVDACLAIEGKLAAR
;
A
#
# COMPACT_ATOMS: atom_id res chain seq x y z
N MET A 1 -14.94 1.06 22.09
CA MET A 1 -15.22 2.50 22.24
C MET A 1 -16.10 2.69 23.47
N ARG A 2 -15.74 3.58 24.40
CA ARG A 2 -16.53 3.85 25.61
C ARG A 2 -17.51 5.00 25.34
N PRO A 3 -18.82 4.73 25.15
CA PRO A 3 -19.79 5.80 24.92
C PRO A 3 -19.87 6.73 26.14
N GLY A 4 -19.99 8.03 25.91
CA GLY A 4 -20.17 9.04 26.97
C GLY A 4 -18.89 9.56 27.64
N THR A 5 -17.71 9.22 27.13
CA THR A 5 -16.45 9.84 27.56
C THR A 5 -16.18 11.13 26.77
N PRO A 6 -15.48 12.13 27.35
CA PRO A 6 -15.10 13.35 26.60
C PRO A 6 -14.16 13.03 25.41
N LEU A 7 -13.58 11.83 25.38
CA LEU A 7 -12.75 11.31 24.28
C LEU A 7 -13.56 10.64 23.16
N SER A 8 -14.89 10.55 23.29
CA SER A 8 -15.72 9.85 22.31
C SER A 8 -15.84 10.66 21.02
N LEU A 9 -15.07 10.28 20.00
CA LEU A 9 -15.15 10.84 18.65
C LEU A 9 -16.06 10.03 17.73
N THR A 10 -16.72 10.72 16.80
CA THR A 10 -17.38 10.06 15.67
C THR A 10 -16.34 9.42 14.74
N THR A 11 -16.78 8.54 13.84
CA THR A 11 -15.90 8.01 12.78
C THR A 11 -15.34 9.13 11.90
N GLU A 12 -16.17 10.10 11.53
CA GLU A 12 -15.77 11.26 10.72
C GLU A 12 -14.72 12.10 11.45
N ASP A 13 -14.93 12.41 12.73
CA ASP A 13 -13.99 13.22 13.51
C ASP A 13 -12.63 12.49 13.65
N ARG A 14 -12.62 11.15 13.76
CA ARG A 14 -11.38 10.34 13.75
C ARG A 14 -10.67 10.40 12.40
N ILE A 15 -11.41 10.32 11.29
CA ILE A 15 -10.86 10.45 9.93
C ILE A 15 -10.24 11.84 9.75
N LEU A 16 -10.94 12.91 10.16
CA LEU A 16 -10.46 14.28 10.08
C LEU A 16 -9.18 14.48 10.90
N LEU A 17 -9.16 13.96 12.13
CA LEU A 17 -8.00 14.08 13.00
C LEU A 17 -6.78 13.37 12.42
N TYR A 18 -6.95 12.15 11.88
CA TYR A 18 -5.87 11.44 11.18
C TYR A 18 -5.38 12.19 9.94
N LEU A 19 -6.29 12.65 9.07
CA LEU A 19 -5.90 13.32 7.83
C LEU A 19 -5.23 14.69 8.07
N SER A 20 -5.41 15.29 9.26
CA SER A 20 -4.77 16.55 9.63
C SER A 20 -3.25 16.48 9.78
N ASP A 21 -2.69 15.27 9.81
CA ASP A 21 -1.25 15.04 9.83
C ASP A 21 -0.61 15.19 8.43
N PHE A 22 -1.42 15.17 7.35
CA PHE A 22 -0.93 15.25 5.96
C PHE A 22 -1.28 16.59 5.31
N ARG A 23 -0.31 17.51 5.32
CA ARG A 23 -0.43 18.87 4.76
C ARG A 23 0.14 18.97 3.34
N ASN A 24 -0.35 19.96 2.60
CA ASN A 24 0.16 20.35 1.28
C ASN A 24 0.23 19.16 0.32
N LEU A 25 -0.89 18.43 0.22
CA LEU A 25 -1.01 17.27 -0.67
C LEU A 25 -1.48 17.67 -2.07
N GLU A 26 -2.23 18.76 -2.19
CA GLU A 26 -2.71 19.31 -3.47
C GLU A 26 -1.59 19.61 -4.47
N ASP A 27 -0.41 20.00 -4.00
CA ASP A 27 0.73 20.36 -4.84
C ASP A 27 1.63 19.17 -5.23
N ARG A 28 1.31 17.95 -4.76
CA ARG A 28 2.18 16.78 -4.96
C ARG A 28 1.77 15.97 -6.19
N PHE A 29 2.76 15.65 -7.01
CA PHE A 29 2.60 14.73 -8.14
C PHE A 29 2.37 13.28 -7.72
N THR A 30 2.89 12.88 -6.55
CA THR A 30 2.74 11.54 -5.98
C THR A 30 2.33 11.68 -4.52
N LEU A 31 1.32 10.92 -4.11
CA LEU A 31 0.75 10.97 -2.76
C LEU A 31 1.17 9.74 -1.95
N PRO A 32 1.30 9.86 -0.62
CA PRO A 32 1.69 8.74 0.22
C PRO A 32 0.58 7.69 0.33
N LEU A 33 0.93 6.42 0.54
CA LEU A 33 -0.03 5.34 0.79
C LEU A 33 -0.98 5.62 1.96
N SER A 34 -0.54 6.44 2.93
CA SER A 34 -1.27 6.83 4.12
C SER A 34 -2.61 7.53 3.86
N VAL A 35 -2.80 8.13 2.68
CA VAL A 35 -4.06 8.83 2.31
C VAL A 35 -5.03 8.02 1.47
N THR A 36 -4.76 6.72 1.30
CA THR A 36 -5.70 5.80 0.66
C THR A 36 -6.79 5.34 1.62
N GLN A 37 -7.92 4.91 1.08
CA GLN A 37 -9.04 4.37 1.87
C GLN A 37 -8.60 3.25 2.83
N LYS A 38 -7.72 2.35 2.40
CA LYS A 38 -7.24 1.25 3.24
C LYS A 38 -6.48 1.75 4.47
N SER A 39 -5.58 2.70 4.29
CA SER A 39 -4.77 3.27 5.38
C SER A 39 -5.65 4.09 6.33
N ILE A 40 -6.57 4.88 5.79
CA ILE A 40 -7.55 5.64 6.58
C ILE A 40 -8.43 4.70 7.42
N ALA A 41 -8.87 3.56 6.87
CA ALA A 41 -9.71 2.59 7.60
C ALA A 41 -8.98 2.05 8.82
N TYR A 42 -7.73 1.66 8.62
CA TYR A 42 -6.86 1.18 9.68
C TYR A 42 -6.66 2.25 10.75
N ALA A 43 -6.27 3.47 10.35
CA ALA A 43 -5.99 4.56 11.28
C ALA A 43 -7.22 5.01 12.09
N ALA A 44 -8.39 5.09 11.45
CA ALA A 44 -9.64 5.48 12.09
C ALA A 44 -10.29 4.35 12.91
N GLY A 45 -9.76 3.11 12.84
CA GLY A 45 -10.32 1.95 13.53
C GLY A 45 -11.72 1.57 13.02
N VAL A 46 -11.90 1.55 11.70
CA VAL A 46 -13.17 1.25 11.03
C VAL A 46 -12.96 0.08 10.07
N GLN A 47 -13.95 -0.81 9.96
CA GLN A 47 -13.90 -1.87 8.94
C GLN A 47 -13.94 -1.24 7.54
N ARG A 48 -13.02 -1.63 6.66
CA ARG A 48 -12.87 -1.10 5.30
C ARG A 48 -14.19 -0.98 4.53
N LYS A 49 -15.06 -1.99 4.60
CA LYS A 49 -16.37 -2.03 3.92
C LYS A 49 -17.34 -0.91 4.33
N HIS A 50 -17.15 -0.31 5.50
CA HIS A 50 -17.97 0.81 5.96
C HIS A 50 -17.34 2.17 5.66
N LEU A 51 -16.03 2.20 5.35
CA LEU A 51 -15.33 3.46 5.18
C LEU A 51 -15.74 4.21 3.91
N SER A 52 -16.04 3.52 2.80
CA SER A 52 -16.43 4.19 1.54
C SER A 52 -17.58 5.17 1.77
N ARG A 53 -18.63 4.71 2.46
CA ARG A 53 -19.80 5.54 2.75
C ARG A 53 -19.44 6.82 3.51
N TYR A 54 -18.56 6.73 4.51
CA TYR A 54 -18.10 7.90 5.25
C TYR A 54 -17.29 8.84 4.37
N LEU A 55 -16.37 8.31 3.55
CA LEU A 55 -15.57 9.15 2.65
C LEU A 55 -16.44 9.85 1.61
N ASP A 56 -17.36 9.13 0.98
CA ASP A 56 -18.29 9.68 -0.02
C ASP A 56 -19.15 10.81 0.60
N GLU A 57 -19.66 10.59 1.81
CA GLU A 57 -20.45 11.58 2.55
C GLU A 57 -19.61 12.81 2.95
N MET A 58 -18.41 12.60 3.49
CA MET A 58 -17.50 13.68 3.88
C MET A 58 -16.98 14.49 2.69
N VAL A 59 -16.76 13.86 1.54
CA VAL A 59 -16.44 14.56 0.28
C VAL A 59 -17.62 15.41 -0.16
N ARG A 60 -18.84 14.85 -0.16
CA ARG A 60 -20.07 15.56 -0.50
C ARG A 60 -20.33 16.76 0.42
N GLU A 61 -19.99 16.64 1.70
CA GLU A 61 -20.12 17.72 2.69
C GLU A 61 -18.98 18.75 2.64
N GLY A 62 -17.99 18.54 1.78
CA GLY A 62 -16.86 19.44 1.57
C GLY A 62 -15.81 19.38 2.68
N PHE A 63 -15.80 18.32 3.49
CA PHE A 63 -14.75 18.09 4.49
C PHE A 63 -13.49 17.46 3.88
N LEU A 64 -13.65 16.64 2.84
CA LEU A 64 -12.55 15.96 2.16
C LEU A 64 -12.51 16.31 0.68
N THR A 65 -11.31 16.31 0.12
CA THR A 65 -11.06 16.28 -1.32
C THR A 65 -10.71 14.86 -1.72
N GLU A 66 -11.42 14.32 -2.72
CA GLU A 66 -11.08 13.06 -3.37
C GLU A 66 -10.33 13.34 -4.68
N THR A 67 -9.24 12.60 -4.94
CA THR A 67 -8.54 12.65 -6.22
C THR A 67 -7.98 11.31 -6.63
N LYS A 68 -7.87 11.08 -7.95
CA LYS A 68 -7.08 9.97 -8.50
C LYS A 68 -5.62 10.41 -8.64
N ALA A 69 -4.72 9.86 -7.83
CA ALA A 69 -3.31 10.20 -7.86
C ALA A 69 -2.42 8.96 -7.95
N HIS A 70 -1.17 9.13 -8.39
CA HIS A 70 -0.15 8.09 -8.22
C HIS A 70 0.20 7.98 -6.73
N ILE A 71 0.24 6.76 -6.21
CA ILE A 71 0.54 6.50 -4.81
C ILE A 71 1.95 5.96 -4.69
N GLU A 72 2.71 6.42 -3.71
CA GLU A 72 4.06 5.92 -3.44
C GLU A 72 4.07 4.39 -3.30
N GLY A 73 4.88 3.71 -4.12
CA GLY A 73 4.99 2.25 -4.13
C GLY A 73 3.87 1.51 -4.87
N GLU A 74 2.93 2.23 -5.50
CA GLU A 74 1.81 1.64 -6.22
C GLU A 74 1.93 1.93 -7.72
N LYS A 75 1.91 0.89 -8.57
CA LYS A 75 2.09 1.08 -10.02
C LYS A 75 0.90 1.80 -10.67
N GLN A 76 -0.29 1.74 -10.06
CA GLN A 76 -1.52 2.34 -10.58
C GLN A 76 -1.97 3.59 -9.82
N ARG A 77 -2.72 4.46 -10.50
CA ARG A 77 -3.39 5.59 -9.85
C ARG A 77 -4.54 5.08 -9.01
N MET A 78 -4.61 5.53 -7.75
CA MET A 78 -5.64 5.14 -6.80
C MET A 78 -6.40 6.39 -6.31
N LEU A 79 -7.56 6.17 -5.69
CA LEU A 79 -8.25 7.22 -4.97
C LEU A 79 -7.49 7.56 -3.68
N ALA A 80 -7.23 8.84 -3.50
CA ALA A 80 -6.63 9.44 -2.33
C ALA A 80 -7.55 10.52 -1.76
N TYR A 81 -7.49 10.69 -0.44
CA TYR A 81 -8.34 11.60 0.31
C TYR A 81 -7.50 12.50 1.20
N TYR A 82 -7.75 13.80 1.16
CA TYR A 82 -7.12 14.75 2.06
C TYR A 82 -8.10 15.83 2.50
N LEU A 83 -7.75 16.59 3.53
CA LEU A 83 -8.64 17.59 4.09
C LEU A 83 -8.87 18.74 3.09
N ALA A 84 -10.14 19.02 2.82
CA ALA A 84 -10.55 20.28 2.21
C ALA A 84 -10.50 21.41 3.27
N PRO A 85 -10.60 22.71 2.90
CA PRO A 85 -10.52 23.81 3.85
C PRO A 85 -11.48 23.68 5.05
N ARG A 86 -12.73 23.28 4.81
CA ARG A 86 -13.72 23.03 5.87
C ARG A 86 -13.32 21.86 6.78
N GLY A 87 -12.70 20.82 6.19
CA GLY A 87 -12.13 19.70 6.93
C GLY A 87 -11.01 20.12 7.87
N TRP A 88 -10.13 21.02 7.43
CA TRP A 88 -9.07 21.59 8.26
C TRP A 88 -9.61 22.34 9.46
N GLU A 89 -10.59 23.22 9.25
CA GLU A 89 -11.23 23.98 10.35
C GLU A 89 -11.83 23.03 11.39
N ARG A 90 -12.55 22.01 10.92
CA ARG A 90 -13.15 21.00 11.80
C ARG A 90 -12.10 20.18 12.53
N ALA A 91 -11.05 19.72 11.86
CA ALA A 91 -9.96 18.96 12.47
C ALA A 91 -9.23 19.77 13.55
N VAL A 92 -8.96 21.06 13.31
CA VAL A 92 -8.35 21.95 14.31
C VAL A 92 -9.26 22.14 15.52
N ALA A 93 -10.56 22.31 15.31
CA ALA A 93 -11.53 22.42 16.41
C ALA A 93 -11.57 21.14 17.26
N ILE A 94 -11.58 19.96 16.61
CA ILE A 94 -11.50 18.66 17.29
C ILE A 94 -10.21 18.57 18.11
N LYS A 95 -9.04 18.81 17.50
CA LYS A 95 -7.74 18.76 18.18
C LYS A 95 -7.71 19.69 19.39
N ARG A 96 -8.20 20.92 19.25
CA ARG A 96 -8.28 21.88 20.37
C ARG A 96 -9.18 21.39 21.51
N SER A 97 -10.34 20.80 21.19
CA SER A 97 -11.24 20.26 22.21
C SER A 97 -10.63 19.09 22.98
N LEU A 98 -9.88 18.23 22.29
CA LEU A 98 -9.24 17.06 22.87
C LEU A 98 -7.99 17.40 23.68
N ALA A 99 -7.23 18.39 23.25
CA ALA A 99 -5.95 18.78 23.86
C ALA A 99 -6.05 18.99 25.38
N ALA A 100 -7.17 19.56 25.85
CA ALA A 100 -7.40 19.86 27.27
C ALA A 100 -7.90 18.65 28.11
N ILE A 101 -8.28 17.54 27.47
CA ILE A 101 -8.80 16.37 28.18
C ILE A 101 -7.68 15.70 28.96
N ARG A 102 -7.91 15.47 30.25
CA ARG A 102 -6.99 14.71 31.11
C ARG A 102 -7.32 13.22 31.10
N VAL A 103 -6.29 12.40 30.97
CA VAL A 103 -6.34 10.95 31.01
C VAL A 103 -5.31 10.41 32.00
N PRO A 104 -5.58 9.26 32.64
CA PRO A 104 -4.59 8.59 33.46
C PRO A 104 -3.52 7.95 32.56
N VAL A 105 -2.26 8.21 32.90
CA VAL A 105 -1.08 7.78 32.15
C VAL A 105 -0.10 7.13 33.11
N ARG A 106 0.38 5.93 32.77
CA ARG A 106 1.51 5.28 33.40
C ARG A 106 2.80 5.84 32.78
N ASP A 107 3.61 6.46 33.64
CA ASP A 107 4.94 6.97 33.33
C ASP A 107 5.91 6.45 34.38
N ARG A 108 6.93 5.68 33.96
CA ARG A 108 7.94 5.06 34.84
C ARG A 108 7.34 4.35 36.06
N GLY A 109 6.26 3.61 35.84
CA GLY A 109 5.55 2.84 36.88
C GLY A 109 4.59 3.66 37.76
N GLN A 110 4.52 4.98 37.61
CA GLN A 110 3.56 5.83 38.34
C GLN A 110 2.38 6.23 37.46
N ILE A 111 1.16 6.20 38.01
CA ILE A 111 -0.03 6.71 37.31
C ILE A 111 -0.18 8.20 37.62
N ARG A 112 -0.25 9.02 36.58
CA ARG A 112 -0.43 10.47 36.65
C ARG A 112 -1.57 10.91 35.74
N SER A 113 -2.22 12.02 36.07
CA SER A 113 -3.24 12.63 35.22
C SER A 113 -2.61 13.67 34.30
N MET A 114 -2.53 13.36 33.01
CA MET A 114 -1.95 14.24 31.99
C MET A 114 -3.01 14.63 30.96
N THR A 115 -2.96 15.86 30.48
CA THR A 115 -3.71 16.29 29.30
C THR A 115 -3.17 15.61 28.04
N LEU A 116 -4.01 15.44 27.02
CA LEU A 116 -3.54 14.92 25.73
C LEU A 116 -2.45 15.81 25.11
N GLU A 117 -2.49 17.12 25.35
CA GLU A 117 -1.41 18.04 24.93
C GLU A 117 -0.10 17.82 25.69
N GLU A 118 -0.15 17.59 27.00
CA GLU A 118 1.05 17.24 27.79
C GLU A 118 1.66 15.92 27.31
N ILE A 119 0.83 14.95 26.89
CA ILE A 119 1.30 13.68 26.32
C ILE A 119 1.95 13.93 24.96
N ASP A 120 1.30 14.66 24.05
CA ASP A 120 1.82 15.01 22.72
C ASP A 120 3.21 15.64 22.80
N ARG A 121 3.44 16.53 23.78
CA ARG A 121 4.75 17.16 24.02
C ARG A 121 5.78 16.24 24.68
N ALA A 122 5.34 15.23 25.43
CA ALA A 122 6.21 14.31 26.16
C ALA A 122 6.63 13.08 25.32
N THR A 123 5.93 12.82 24.21
CA THR A 123 6.18 11.69 23.32
C THR A 123 7.13 12.04 22.17
N SER A 124 7.71 11.01 21.54
CA SER A 124 8.59 11.14 20.36
C SER A 124 7.97 11.95 19.22
N VAL A 125 8.81 12.62 18.44
CA VAL A 125 8.45 13.45 17.26
C VAL A 125 7.63 12.67 16.21
N HIS A 126 7.72 11.35 16.20
CA HIS A 126 7.02 10.50 15.22
C HIS A 126 5.60 10.07 15.64
N LEU A 127 5.20 10.31 16.89
CA LEU A 127 3.84 9.99 17.34
C LEU A 127 2.88 11.13 16.96
N THR A 128 1.78 10.81 16.28
CA THR A 128 0.80 11.85 15.94
C THR A 128 -0.26 12.01 17.02
N PHE A 129 -0.88 13.19 17.08
CA PHE A 129 -1.95 13.46 18.04
C PHE A 129 -3.14 12.51 17.86
N SER A 130 -3.41 12.08 16.61
CA SER A 130 -4.44 11.08 16.31
C SER A 130 -4.12 9.71 16.91
N ASP A 131 -2.84 9.33 16.94
CA ASP A 131 -2.38 8.09 17.56
C ASP A 131 -2.59 8.10 19.08
N ILE A 132 -2.22 9.20 19.73
CA ILE A 132 -2.41 9.38 21.18
C ILE A 132 -3.90 9.27 21.53
N VAL A 133 -4.76 9.98 20.80
CA VAL A 133 -6.21 9.96 20.99
C VAL A 133 -6.77 8.55 20.77
N ARG A 134 -6.37 7.87 19.69
CA ARG A 134 -6.84 6.52 19.38
C ARG A 134 -6.52 5.55 20.52
N GLU A 135 -5.29 5.57 21.02
CA GLU A 135 -4.92 4.70 22.14
C GLU A 135 -5.69 5.06 23.42
N ALA A 136 -5.83 6.37 23.72
CA ALA A 136 -6.58 6.86 24.88
C ALA A 136 -8.05 6.39 24.88
N MET A 137 -8.65 6.24 23.69
CA MET A 137 -10.02 5.76 23.53
C MET A 137 -10.19 4.25 23.81
N ASN A 138 -9.11 3.48 23.72
CA ASN A 138 -9.14 2.02 23.77
C ASN A 138 -8.69 1.44 25.12
N VAL A 139 -7.96 2.20 25.93
CA VAL A 139 -7.42 1.73 27.22
C VAL A 139 -7.91 2.58 28.40
N GLU A 140 -7.84 2.01 29.60
CA GLU A 140 -8.13 2.75 30.83
C GLU A 140 -7.01 3.67 31.24
N VAL A 141 -5.79 3.18 31.12
CA VAL A 141 -4.56 3.86 31.53
C VAL A 141 -3.61 3.77 30.35
N LEU A 142 -3.27 4.93 29.79
CA LEU A 142 -2.25 5.02 28.75
C LEU A 142 -0.88 4.67 29.32
N ASP A 143 0.02 4.22 28.47
CA ASP A 143 1.39 3.89 28.89
C ASP A 143 2.37 4.61 27.97
N LEU A 144 3.20 5.50 28.53
CA LEU A 144 4.12 6.32 27.72
C LEU A 144 5.19 5.49 27.03
N GLU A 145 5.66 4.41 27.66
CA GLU A 145 6.63 3.50 27.04
C GLU A 145 5.99 2.77 25.86
N TYR A 146 4.73 2.35 26.02
CA TYR A 146 3.97 1.79 24.91
C TYR A 146 3.78 2.80 23.78
N LEU A 147 3.36 4.04 24.08
CA LEU A 147 3.10 5.08 23.07
C LEU A 147 4.33 5.39 22.23
N ASN A 148 5.51 5.51 22.86
CA ASN A 148 6.76 5.82 22.15
C ASN A 148 7.18 4.72 21.17
N GLY A 149 6.78 3.46 21.38
CA GLY A 149 7.07 2.36 20.47
C GLY A 149 6.03 2.14 19.37
N ILE A 150 4.94 2.93 19.30
CA ILE A 150 3.87 2.70 18.31
C ILE A 150 4.40 2.87 16.88
N ASP A 151 5.18 3.92 16.65
CA ASP A 151 5.69 4.20 15.30
C ASP A 151 6.66 3.10 14.84
N GLU A 152 7.57 2.67 15.71
CA GLU A 152 8.53 1.60 15.40
C GLU A 152 7.81 0.26 15.14
N ARG A 153 6.76 -0.06 15.90
CA ARG A 153 5.91 -1.24 15.65
C ARG A 153 5.13 -1.11 14.35
N ARG A 154 4.61 0.07 14.02
CA ARG A 154 3.91 0.34 12.76
C ARG A 154 4.84 0.17 11.58
N LYS A 155 6.03 0.77 11.65
CA LYS A 155 7.07 0.66 10.62
C LYS A 155 7.42 -0.81 10.41
N LYS A 156 7.70 -1.55 11.49
CA LYS A 156 7.95 -3.00 11.43
C LYS A 156 6.78 -3.76 10.79
N ALA A 157 5.54 -3.48 11.19
CA ALA A 157 4.37 -4.14 10.61
C ALA A 157 4.16 -3.81 9.12
N MET A 158 4.52 -2.59 8.70
CA MET A 158 4.52 -2.19 7.28
C MET A 158 5.64 -2.86 6.51
N ASP A 159 6.85 -2.94 7.05
CA ASP A 159 7.99 -3.63 6.45
C ASP A 159 7.69 -5.13 6.28
N GLU A 160 7.16 -5.78 7.33
CA GLU A 160 6.70 -7.18 7.28
C GLU A 160 5.57 -7.38 6.26
N ARG A 161 4.68 -6.39 6.12
CA ARG A 161 3.64 -6.43 5.09
C ARG A 161 4.24 -6.34 3.70
N LEU A 162 5.16 -5.40 3.47
CA LEU A 162 5.85 -5.24 2.19
C LEU A 162 6.57 -6.54 1.82
N GLN A 163 7.33 -7.10 2.76
CA GLN A 163 8.03 -8.37 2.56
C GLN A 163 7.07 -9.50 2.14
N ARG A 164 5.92 -9.64 2.81
CA ARG A 164 4.91 -10.65 2.42
C ARG A 164 4.39 -10.43 1.01
N LEU A 165 4.16 -9.18 0.60
CA LEU A 165 3.71 -8.89 -0.76
C LEU A 165 4.81 -9.16 -1.79
N GLU A 166 6.07 -8.86 -1.48
CA GLU A 166 7.21 -9.21 -2.33
C GLU A 166 7.39 -10.72 -2.46
N ASP A 167 7.29 -11.46 -1.36
CA ASP A 167 7.38 -12.93 -1.37
C ASP A 167 6.28 -13.53 -2.24
N TYR A 168 5.06 -13.01 -2.12
CA TYR A 168 3.93 -13.39 -2.95
C TYR A 168 4.14 -13.05 -4.43
N ALA A 169 4.63 -11.85 -4.72
CA ALA A 169 4.94 -11.41 -6.09
C ALA A 169 6.03 -12.28 -6.73
N ARG A 170 7.07 -12.67 -5.97
CA ARG A 170 8.10 -13.62 -6.44
C ARG A 170 7.51 -14.98 -6.74
N ALA A 171 6.60 -15.50 -5.90
CA ALA A 171 5.92 -16.76 -6.18
C ALA A 171 5.09 -16.68 -7.48
N LEU A 172 4.38 -15.58 -7.71
CA LEU A 172 3.67 -15.33 -8.96
C LEU A 172 4.63 -15.28 -10.16
N MET A 173 5.74 -14.54 -10.07
CA MET A 173 6.74 -14.47 -11.14
C MET A 173 7.26 -15.85 -11.53
N ILE A 174 7.55 -16.70 -10.53
CA ILE A 174 8.00 -18.08 -10.75
C ILE A 174 6.92 -18.89 -11.47
N ALA A 175 5.67 -18.79 -11.02
CA ALA A 175 4.53 -19.50 -11.61
C ALA A 175 4.24 -19.05 -13.06
N TRP A 176 4.53 -17.79 -13.40
CA TRP A 176 4.34 -17.23 -14.74
C TRP A 176 5.56 -17.33 -15.65
N LYS A 177 6.69 -17.87 -15.16
CA LYS A 177 7.97 -17.91 -15.90
C LYS A 177 7.87 -18.58 -17.27
N ASP A 178 7.11 -19.66 -17.38
CA ASP A 178 6.92 -20.40 -18.64
C ASP A 178 5.69 -19.90 -19.44
N GLY A 179 5.16 -18.71 -19.12
CA GLY A 179 4.02 -18.08 -19.81
C GLY A 179 2.67 -18.75 -19.53
N ARG A 180 2.62 -19.77 -18.67
CA ARG A 180 1.40 -20.49 -18.26
C ARG A 180 1.51 -20.91 -16.80
N VAL A 181 0.39 -20.80 -16.08
CA VAL A 181 0.27 -21.33 -14.71
C VAL A 181 -0.47 -22.66 -14.72
N SER A 182 0.20 -23.72 -14.29
CA SER A 182 -0.38 -25.06 -14.14
C SER A 182 -1.49 -25.08 -13.07
N ALA A 183 -2.28 -26.17 -13.03
CA ALA A 183 -3.31 -26.34 -11.99
C ALA A 183 -2.70 -26.45 -10.59
N THR A 184 -1.53 -27.09 -10.48
CA THR A 184 -0.80 -27.25 -9.21
C THR A 184 -0.25 -25.90 -8.73
N GLU A 185 0.35 -25.10 -9.61
CA GLU A 185 0.86 -23.77 -9.25
C GLU A 185 -0.28 -22.84 -8.85
N ARG A 186 -1.43 -22.88 -9.55
CA ARG A 186 -2.63 -22.14 -9.14
C ARG A 186 -3.07 -22.48 -7.72
N LEU A 187 -3.08 -23.77 -7.36
CA LEU A 187 -3.42 -24.20 -6.01
C LEU A 187 -2.41 -23.69 -4.98
N LEU A 188 -1.10 -23.80 -5.27
CA LEU A 188 -0.04 -23.33 -4.37
C LEU A 188 -0.06 -21.81 -4.15
N ILE A 189 -0.30 -21.05 -5.23
CA ILE A 189 -0.46 -19.59 -5.14
C ILE A 189 -1.67 -19.22 -4.29
N GLU A 190 -2.80 -19.90 -4.47
CA GLU A 190 -3.99 -19.63 -3.66
C GLU A 190 -3.76 -19.95 -2.18
N GLN A 191 -3.11 -21.07 -1.86
CA GLN A 191 -2.74 -21.41 -0.48
C GLN A 191 -1.77 -20.39 0.13
N LEU A 192 -0.78 -19.94 -0.64
CA LEU A 192 0.17 -18.92 -0.20
C LEU A 192 -0.52 -17.56 -0.01
N ARG A 193 -1.46 -17.20 -0.88
CA ARG A 193 -2.28 -16.00 -0.78
C ARG A 193 -3.03 -15.96 0.56
N GLU A 194 -3.69 -17.07 0.91
CA GLU A 194 -4.39 -17.20 2.19
C GLU A 194 -3.44 -17.15 3.38
N HIS A 195 -2.33 -17.88 3.33
CA HIS A 195 -1.34 -17.93 4.41
C HIS A 195 -0.72 -16.56 4.71
N LEU A 196 -0.37 -15.81 3.66
CA LEU A 196 0.20 -14.47 3.77
C LEU A 196 -0.85 -13.38 4.07
N GLY A 197 -2.13 -13.73 4.00
CA GLY A 197 -3.24 -12.80 4.22
C GLY A 197 -3.40 -11.76 3.11
N VAL A 198 -3.04 -12.13 1.88
CA VAL A 198 -3.18 -11.29 0.70
C VAL A 198 -4.64 -11.32 0.23
N SER A 199 -5.27 -10.16 0.16
CA SER A 199 -6.64 -10.04 -0.34
C SER A 199 -6.73 -10.30 -1.84
N ARG A 200 -7.93 -10.62 -2.33
CA ARG A 200 -8.16 -10.88 -3.76
C ARG A 200 -7.81 -9.67 -4.64
N GLU A 201 -8.13 -8.46 -4.19
CA GLU A 201 -7.74 -7.22 -4.88
C GLU A 201 -6.22 -7.02 -4.95
N GLU A 202 -5.51 -7.30 -3.84
CA GLU A 202 -4.05 -7.25 -3.81
C GLU A 202 -3.44 -8.29 -4.75
N HIS A 203 -4.02 -9.49 -4.80
CA HIS A 203 -3.60 -10.52 -5.74
C HIS A 203 -3.80 -10.10 -7.20
N GLU A 204 -4.98 -9.61 -7.57
CA GLU A 204 -5.29 -9.16 -8.93
C GLU A 204 -4.33 -8.04 -9.38
N ARG A 205 -4.04 -7.10 -8.47
CA ARG A 205 -3.05 -6.05 -8.72
C ARG A 205 -1.65 -6.63 -8.94
N ILE A 206 -1.13 -7.40 -7.98
CA ILE A 206 0.22 -7.97 -8.07
C ILE A 206 0.35 -8.89 -9.28
N GLU A 207 -0.66 -9.70 -9.58
CA GLU A 207 -0.69 -10.56 -10.76
C GLU A 207 -0.61 -9.74 -12.04
N SER A 208 -1.39 -8.66 -12.16
CA SER A 208 -1.33 -7.77 -13.32
C SER A 208 0.07 -7.15 -13.50
N GLU A 209 0.67 -6.70 -12.40
CA GLU A 209 2.01 -6.09 -12.38
C GLU A 209 3.12 -7.09 -12.75
N VAL A 210 3.03 -8.32 -12.23
CA VAL A 210 3.95 -9.42 -12.55
C VAL A 210 3.78 -9.85 -14.00
N MET A 211 2.55 -9.95 -14.49
CA MET A 211 2.26 -10.27 -15.87
C MET A 211 2.84 -9.24 -16.83
N GLU A 212 2.68 -7.94 -16.53
CA GLU A 212 3.29 -6.88 -17.32
C GLU A 212 4.82 -7.00 -17.36
N GLU A 213 5.47 -7.30 -16.23
CA GLU A 213 6.92 -7.49 -16.15
C GLU A 213 7.41 -8.73 -16.92
N VAL A 214 6.72 -9.86 -16.80
CA VAL A 214 7.01 -11.09 -17.55
C VAL A 214 6.78 -10.88 -19.06
N LEU A 215 5.70 -10.18 -19.43
CA LEU A 215 5.37 -9.83 -20.82
C LEU A 215 6.30 -8.76 -21.42
N ALA A 216 6.92 -7.92 -20.58
CA ALA A 216 7.94 -6.97 -21.01
C ALA A 216 9.28 -7.67 -21.26
N ASN A 217 9.59 -8.74 -20.51
CA ASN A 217 10.88 -9.42 -20.60
C ASN A 217 10.93 -10.60 -21.59
N ARG A 218 9.78 -11.11 -22.08
CA ARG A 218 9.74 -12.17 -23.12
C ARG A 218 10.50 -11.81 -24.41
N GLU A 219 10.41 -10.57 -24.88
CA GLU A 219 11.16 -10.11 -26.05
C GLU A 219 12.66 -9.98 -25.76
N GLY A 220 13.04 -9.64 -24.53
CA GLY A 220 14.43 -9.60 -24.08
C GLY A 220 15.07 -10.98 -24.03
N ILE A 221 14.34 -11.98 -23.51
CA ILE A 221 14.78 -13.38 -23.47
C ILE A 221 14.93 -13.94 -24.88
N TYR A 222 13.96 -13.69 -25.76
CA TYR A 222 14.06 -14.10 -27.17
C TYR A 222 15.25 -13.42 -27.87
N ARG A 223 15.43 -12.12 -27.65
CA ARG A 223 16.52 -11.34 -28.22
C ARG A 223 17.89 -11.87 -27.82
N ALA A 224 18.11 -12.20 -26.55
CA ALA A 224 19.40 -12.68 -26.07
C ALA A 224 19.82 -13.99 -26.77
N VAL A 225 18.88 -14.93 -26.93
CA VAL A 225 19.14 -16.21 -27.62
C VAL A 225 19.28 -16.02 -29.13
N ALA A 226 18.48 -15.11 -29.72
CA ALA A 226 18.59 -14.79 -31.15
C ALA A 226 19.88 -14.03 -31.48
N GLU A 227 20.38 -13.19 -30.57
CA GLU A 227 21.66 -12.46 -30.72
C GLU A 227 22.82 -13.45 -30.73
N GLU A 228 22.85 -14.40 -29.80
CA GLU A 228 23.85 -15.48 -29.78
C GLU A 228 23.85 -16.32 -31.07
N ALA A 229 22.66 -16.74 -31.54
CA ALA A 229 22.53 -17.52 -32.78
C ALA A 229 22.90 -16.74 -34.06
N ILE A 230 22.82 -15.40 -34.06
CA ILE A 230 23.19 -14.56 -35.20
C ILE A 230 24.69 -14.23 -35.16
N ASP A 231 25.25 -14.04 -33.97
CA ASP A 231 26.68 -13.77 -33.78
C ASP A 231 27.55 -14.98 -34.17
N ASP A 232 27.04 -16.21 -34.01
CA ASP A 232 27.72 -17.45 -34.40
C ASP A 232 27.65 -17.75 -35.91
N GLY A 233 26.93 -16.94 -36.70
CA GLY A 233 26.83 -17.04 -38.15
C GLY A 233 25.39 -17.09 -38.67
N PRO A 234 25.16 -17.56 -39.92
CA PRO A 234 23.81 -17.71 -40.44
C PRO A 234 23.03 -18.73 -39.60
N ILE A 235 21.89 -18.31 -39.06
CA ILE A 235 20.99 -19.17 -38.26
C ILE A 235 20.74 -20.48 -39.00
N THR A 236 21.17 -21.58 -38.38
CA THR A 236 21.00 -22.95 -38.87
C THR A 236 19.56 -23.43 -38.68
N ASP A 237 19.22 -24.55 -39.34
CA ASP A 237 17.88 -25.16 -39.21
C ASP A 237 17.57 -25.60 -37.76
N ASP A 238 18.58 -26.07 -37.03
CA ASP A 238 18.45 -26.49 -35.63
C ASP A 238 18.23 -25.28 -34.69
N GLU A 239 18.94 -24.17 -34.92
CA GLU A 239 18.74 -22.92 -34.18
C GLU A 239 17.40 -22.28 -34.51
N ARG A 240 16.93 -22.41 -35.75
CA ARG A 240 15.59 -21.97 -36.16
C ARG A 240 14.51 -22.76 -35.44
N GLU A 241 14.68 -24.08 -35.29
CA GLU A 241 13.77 -24.92 -34.52
C GLU A 241 13.76 -24.56 -33.03
N LEU A 242 14.95 -24.30 -32.44
CA LEU A 242 15.09 -23.84 -31.06
C LEU A 242 14.42 -22.49 -30.82
N LEU A 243 14.65 -21.50 -31.69
CA LEU A 243 14.04 -20.18 -31.65
C LEU A 243 12.52 -20.26 -31.83
N GLU A 244 12.02 -21.13 -32.71
CA GLU A 244 10.59 -21.33 -32.92
C GLU A 244 9.92 -22.01 -31.71
N ALA A 245 10.60 -22.97 -31.06
CA ALA A 245 10.15 -23.56 -29.82
C ALA A 245 10.14 -22.53 -28.67
N LEU A 246 11.18 -21.70 -28.58
CA LEU A 246 11.29 -20.62 -27.60
C LEU A 246 10.21 -19.54 -27.82
N ARG A 247 9.96 -19.13 -29.08
CA ARG A 247 8.89 -18.21 -29.46
C ARG A 247 7.52 -18.72 -28.99
N LYS A 248 7.22 -19.99 -29.28
CA LYS A 248 5.95 -20.63 -28.87
C LYS A 248 5.84 -20.70 -27.35
N LYS A 249 6.94 -20.97 -26.65
CA LYS A 249 7.00 -21.05 -25.18
C LYS A 249 6.84 -19.67 -24.52
N LEU A 250 7.39 -18.63 -25.13
CA LEU A 250 7.30 -17.23 -24.67
C LEU A 250 6.02 -16.50 -25.15
N GLY A 251 5.18 -17.16 -25.97
CA GLY A 251 3.94 -16.59 -26.48
C GLY A 251 4.14 -15.36 -27.37
N LEU A 252 5.26 -15.30 -28.10
CA LEU A 252 5.60 -14.19 -28.99
C LEU A 252 4.97 -14.39 -30.37
N SER A 253 4.49 -13.29 -30.96
CA SER A 253 4.04 -13.31 -32.36
C SER A 253 5.23 -13.50 -33.30
N VAL A 254 4.97 -14.09 -34.46
CA VAL A 254 5.99 -14.26 -35.50
C VAL A 254 6.55 -12.89 -35.91
N ASP A 255 5.68 -11.89 -36.07
CA ASP A 255 6.08 -10.53 -36.44
C ASP A 255 6.99 -9.86 -35.41
N ALA A 256 6.76 -10.08 -34.11
CA ALA A 256 7.61 -9.54 -33.05
C ALA A 256 9.01 -10.15 -33.08
N CYS A 257 9.12 -11.47 -33.27
CA CYS A 257 10.38 -12.18 -33.40
C CYS A 257 11.17 -11.75 -34.65
N LEU A 258 10.49 -11.62 -35.80
CA LEU A 258 11.11 -11.13 -37.04
C LEU A 258 11.61 -9.68 -36.90
N ALA A 259 10.89 -8.82 -36.18
CA ALA A 259 11.32 -7.46 -35.91
C ALA A 259 12.55 -7.39 -34.98
N ILE A 260 12.70 -8.35 -34.06
CA ILE A 260 13.89 -8.47 -33.19
C ILE A 260 15.08 -8.98 -34.00
N GLU A 261 14.92 -10.09 -34.73
CA GLU A 261 15.98 -10.67 -35.58
C GLU A 261 16.45 -9.70 -36.66
N GLY A 262 15.53 -8.98 -37.32
CA GLY A 262 15.89 -7.99 -38.35
C GLY A 262 16.67 -6.80 -37.81
N LYS A 263 16.49 -6.43 -36.53
CA LYS A 263 17.30 -5.40 -35.86
C LYS A 263 18.68 -5.91 -35.45
N LEU A 264 18.79 -7.19 -35.10
CA LEU A 264 20.05 -7.84 -34.74
C LEU A 264 20.92 -8.07 -35.98
N ALA A 265 20.34 -8.54 -37.08
CA ALA A 265 21.04 -8.77 -38.35
C ALA A 265 21.48 -7.47 -39.08
N ALA A 266 21.05 -6.30 -38.60
CA ALA A 266 21.42 -5.00 -39.14
C ALA A 266 22.55 -4.30 -38.35
N ARG A 267 23.07 -4.95 -37.30
CA ARG A 267 24.27 -4.52 -36.56
C ARG A 267 25.53 -5.02 -37.26
#